data_AF-T1G8A8-F1
#
_entry.id   AF-T1G8A8-F1
#
_cell.length_a   1.000
_cell.length_b   1.000
_cell.length_c   1.000
_cell.angle_alpha   90.00
_cell.angle_beta   90.00
_cell.angle_gamma   90.00
#
_symmetry.space_group_name_H-M   'P 1'
#
loop_
_entity.id
_entity.type
_entity.pdbx_description
1 polymer ?
#
loop_
_entity_poly.entity_id
_entity_poly.type
_entity_poly.pdbx_seq_one_letter_code
_entity_poly.pdbx_strand_id
1 'polypeptide(L)' 'QLCFQKGDLILVTQAIDGGWWEGTLNGFTGWFPSNYVTDTIVNNGEFLC' A
#
# COMPACT_ATOMS: atom_id res chain seq x y z
N GLN A 1 10.98 -1.06 8.78
CA GLN A 1 9.54 -0.82 8.97
C GLN A 1 9.15 0.38 8.13
N LEU A 2 8.13 0.25 7.30
CA LEU A 2 7.67 1.33 6.43
C LEU A 2 6.80 2.30 7.25
N CYS A 3 7.07 3.60 7.12
CA CYS A 3 6.30 4.66 7.75
C CYS A 3 5.39 5.31 6.70
N PHE A 4 4.10 5.38 6.99
CA PHE A 4 3.06 5.91 6.10
C PHE A 4 1.89 6.42 6.92
N GLN A 5 1.02 7.19 6.29
CA GLN A 5 -0.16 7.80 6.89
C GLN A 5 -1.43 7.42 6.12
N LYS A 6 -2.58 7.67 6.73
CA LYS A 6 -3.88 7.46 6.05
C LYS A 6 -3.94 8.31 4.79
N GLY A 7 -4.19 7.67 3.65
CA GLY A 7 -4.26 8.31 2.34
C GLY A 7 -3.04 8.08 1.46
N ASP A 8 -1.94 7.54 2.01
CA ASP A 8 -0.79 7.14 1.22
C ASP A 8 -1.10 5.91 0.36
N LEU A 9 -0.64 5.92 -0.89
CA LEU A 9 -0.72 4.77 -1.79
C LEU A 9 0.60 4.01 -1.73
N ILE A 10 0.53 2.77 -1.22
CA ILE A 10 1.70 1.91 -1.05
C ILE A 10 1.68 0.85 -2.15
N LEU A 11 2.78 0.75 -2.89
CA LEU A 11 2.96 -0.35 -3.84
C LEU A 11 3.39 -1.60 -3.07
N VAL A 12 2.52 -2.59 -2.95
CA VAL A 12 2.86 -3.88 -2.33
C VAL A 12 3.78 -4.67 -3.26
N THR A 13 5.00 -4.95 -2.82
CA THR A 13 6.01 -5.72 -3.58
C THR A 13 6.08 -7.18 -3.17
N GLN A 14 5.75 -7.48 -1.90
CA GLN A 14 5.73 -8.85 -1.39
C GLN A 14 4.64 -9.02 -0.34
N ALA A 15 3.90 -10.12 -0.41
CA ALA A 15 2.96 -10.56 0.61
C ALA A 15 3.38 -11.91 1.16
N ILE A 16 3.58 -12.01 2.47
CA ILE A 16 3.92 -13.26 3.15
C ILE A 16 2.73 -13.72 3.98
N ASP A 17 2.49 -15.04 4.00
CA ASP A 17 1.55 -15.66 4.91
C ASP A 17 1.97 -15.39 6.36
N GLY A 18 1.13 -14.65 7.10
CA GLY A 18 1.46 -14.11 8.42
C GLY A 18 1.07 -12.64 8.61
N GLY A 19 0.51 -12.00 7.57
CA GLY A 19 -0.09 -10.67 7.67
C GLY A 19 0.91 -9.53 7.61
N TRP A 20 2.16 -9.80 7.23
CA TRP A 20 3.19 -8.78 6.95
C TRP A 20 3.43 -8.66 5.46
N TRP A 21 3.33 -7.45 4.95
CA TRP A 21 3.60 -7.12 3.57
C TRP A 21 4.81 -6.20 3.47
N GLU A 22 5.56 -6.34 2.39
CA GLU A 22 6.55 -5.37 1.97
C GLU A 22 5.90 -4.44 0.96
N GLY A 23 6.15 -3.15 1.11
CA GLY A 23 5.76 -2.20 0.09
C GLY A 23 6.72 -1.04 -0.03
N THR A 24 6.53 -0.30 -1.12
CA THR A 24 7.32 0.86 -1.49
C THR A 24 6.44 2.10 -1.52
N LEU A 25 6.87 3.16 -0.83
CA LEU A 25 6.25 4.48 -0.81
C LEU A 25 7.34 5.54 -1.00
N ASN A 26 7.20 6.42 -2.00
CA ASN A 26 8.17 7.49 -2.28
C ASN A 26 9.63 7.01 -2.41
N GLY A 27 9.83 5.80 -2.96
CA GLY A 27 11.15 5.17 -3.11
C GLY A 27 11.70 4.52 -1.83
N PHE A 28 10.99 4.59 -0.71
CA PHE A 28 11.32 3.86 0.51
C PHE A 28 10.60 2.53 0.55
N THR A 29 11.34 1.45 0.74
CA THR A 29 10.80 0.09 0.84
C THR A 29 10.87 -0.40 2.27
N GLY A 30 9.83 -1.07 2.74
CA GLY A 30 9.84 -1.71 4.04
C GLY A 30 8.61 -2.52 4.37
N TRP A 31 8.72 -3.25 5.48
CA TRP A 31 7.67 -4.11 6.01
C TRP A 31 6.64 -3.34 6.83
N PHE A 32 5.38 -3.71 6.67
CA PHE A 32 4.25 -3.21 7.44
C PHE A 32 3.14 -4.27 7.60
N PRO A 33 2.28 -4.14 8.62
CA PRO A 33 1.14 -5.03 8.79
C PRO A 33 0.09 -4.81 7.70
N SER A 34 -0.30 -5.88 7.02
CA SER A 34 -1.30 -5.88 5.95
C SER A 34 -2.66 -5.27 6.34
N ASN A 35 -3.04 -5.32 7.61
CA ASN A 35 -4.30 -4.77 8.12
C ASN A 35 -4.32 -3.22 8.22
N TYR A 36 -3.24 -2.54 7.84
CA TYR A 36 -3.16 -1.06 7.83
C TYR A 36 -3.48 -0.47 6.45
N VAL A 37 -3.66 -1.32 5.44
CA VAL A 37 -3.98 -0.94 4.06
C VAL A 37 -5.26 -1.61 3.61
N THR A 38 -5.89 -1.04 2.58
CA THR A 38 -7.03 -1.62 1.90
C THR A 38 -6.76 -1.60 0.41
N ASP A 39 -7.26 -2.60 -0.31
CA ASP A 39 -7.23 -2.58 -1.76
C ASP A 39 -7.96 -1.32 -2.25
N THR A 40 -7.22 -0.44 -2.92
CA THR A 40 -7.82 0.71 -3.58
C THR A 40 -8.20 0.25 -4.97
N ILE A 41 -9.50 0.13 -5.23
CA ILE A 41 -10.02 -0.03 -6.58
C ILE A 41 -9.78 1.31 -7.28
N VAL A 42 -8.63 1.45 -7.96
CA VAL A 42 -8.45 2.52 -8.94
C VAL A 42 -9.34 2.15 -10.13
N ASN A 43 -10.58 2.67 -10.11
CA ASN A 43 -11.41 2.73 -11.30
C ASN A 43 -10.66 3.62 -12.31
N ASN A 44 -9.93 2.99 -13.22
CA ASN A 44 -9.17 3.63 -14.30
C ASN A 44 -10.11 4.38 -15.28
N GLY A 45 -10.79 5.44 -14.84
CA GLY A 45 -11.72 6.17 -15.69
C GLY A 45 -12.62 7.25 -15.08
N GLU A 46 -12.59 7.52 -13.78
CA GLU A 46 -13.44 8.58 -13.23
C GLU A 46 -12.74 9.94 -13.25
N PHE A 47 -12.69 10.56 -14.44
CA PHE A 47 -12.58 12.01 -14.55
C PHE A 47 -13.92 12.58 -14.09
N LEU A 48 -13.99 13.01 -12.82
CA LEU A 48 -15.09 13.86 -12.36
C LEU A 48 -14.97 15.20 -13.11
N CYS A 49 -16.02 15.56 -13.86
CA CYS A 49 -16.12 16.82 -14.60
C CYS A 49 -16.22 18.05 -13.70
#